data_AF-R7ZCT3-F1
#
_entry.id   AF-R7ZCT3-F1
#
_cell.length_a   1.000
_cell.length_b   1.000
_cell.length_c   1.000
_cell.angle_alpha   90.00
_cell.angle_beta   90.00
_cell.angle_gamma   90.00
#
_symmetry.space_group_name_H-M   'P 1'
#
loop_
_entity.id
_entity.type
_entity.pdbx_description
1 polymer ?
#
loop_
_entity_poly.entity_id
_entity_poly.type
_entity_poly.pdbx_seq_one_letter_code
_entity_poly.pdbx_strand_id
1 'polypeptide(L)' 'MLVRDQLFALQDRGYQKFSSALIPTIDANTIIGVRIPLLRKLAKEIAKENHYNFYKQRKAFILKSYCSKGWS' A
#
# COMPACT_ATOMS: atom_id res chain seq x y z
N MET A 1 8.52 -9.00 5.59
CA MET A 1 8.27 -7.54 5.66
C MET A 1 7.17 -7.19 4.68
N LEU A 2 6.13 -6.47 5.10
CA LEU A 2 5.03 -6.12 4.20
C LEU A 2 5.28 -4.76 3.56
N VAL A 3 4.91 -4.62 2.28
CA VAL A 3 5.12 -3.37 1.53
C VAL A 3 4.26 -2.24 2.07
N ARG A 4 3.09 -2.56 2.64
CA ARG A 4 2.24 -1.60 3.34
C ARG A 4 3.00 -0.92 4.48
N ASP A 5 3.74 -1.68 5.28
CA ASP A 5 4.51 -1.14 6.41
C ASP A 5 5.61 -0.19 5.93
N GLN A 6 6.27 -0.53 4.82
CA GLN A 6 7.27 0.33 4.19
C GLN A 6 6.65 1.64 3.67
N LEU A 7 5.45 1.58 3.08
CA LEU A 7 4.74 2.77 2.63
C LEU A 7 4.30 3.66 3.80
N PHE A 8 3.84 3.07 4.92
CA PHE A 8 3.51 3.82 6.13
C PHE A 8 4.75 4.44 6.79
N ALA A 9 5.91 3.78 6.73
CA ALA A 9 7.17 4.35 7.21
C ALA A 9 7.62 5.57 6.38
N LEU A 10 7.24 5.65 5.11
CA LEU A 10 7.52 6.77 4.21
C LEU A 10 6.41 7.84 4.17
N GLN A 11 5.44 7.76 5.09
CA GLN A 11 4.33 8.71 5.16
C GLN A 11 4.81 10.13 5.48
N ASP A 12 4.31 11.10 4.70
CA ASP A 12 4.44 12.54 4.93
C ASP A 12 3.04 13.15 5.04
N ARG A 13 2.63 13.50 6.27
CA ARG A 13 1.32 14.10 6.55
C ARG A 13 1.17 15.51 5.97
N GLY A 14 2.27 16.23 5.77
CA GLY A 14 2.24 17.54 5.11
C GLY A 14 1.92 17.36 3.62
N TYR A 15 2.59 16.40 2.98
CA TYR A 15 2.31 16.04 1.60
C TYR A 15 0.91 15.44 1.40
N GLN A 16 0.41 14.66 2.37
CA GLN A 16 -0.97 14.15 2.39
C GLN A 16 -1.99 15.30 2.35
N LYS A 17 -1.86 16.30 3.22
CA LYS A 17 -2.76 17.47 3.27
C LYS A 17 -2.72 18.29 1.98
N PHE A 18 -1.53 18.45 1.41
CA PHE A 18 -1.37 19.09 0.10
C PHE A 18 -2.10 18.29 -0.98
N SER A 19 -1.88 16.98 -1.05
CA SER A 19 -2.51 16.10 -2.04
C SER A 19 -4.03 16.03 -1.89
N SER A 20 -4.56 16.04 -0.66
CA SER A 20 -6.01 16.05 -0.43
C SER A 20 -6.65 17.39 -0.81
N ALA A 21 -5.93 18.50 -0.65
CA ALA A 21 -6.41 19.81 -1.12
C ALA A 21 -6.50 19.89 -2.65
N LEU A 22 -5.65 19.14 -3.37
CA LEU A 22 -5.71 19.04 -4.82
C LEU A 22 -6.84 18.15 -5.34
N ILE A 23 -7.28 17.16 -4.55
CA ILE A 23 -8.31 16.19 -4.94
C ILE A 23 -9.45 16.20 -3.91
N PRO A 24 -10.43 17.11 -4.05
CA PRO A 24 -11.49 17.29 -3.07
C PRO A 24 -12.46 16.10 -2.95
N THR A 25 -12.46 15.19 -3.93
CA THR A 25 -13.39 14.04 -3.99
C THR A 25 -12.94 12.85 -3.13
N ILE A 26 -11.70 12.87 -2.62
CA ILE A 26 -11.10 11.73 -1.91
C ILE A 26 -10.88 12.11 -0.44
N ASP A 27 -11.33 11.26 0.48
CA ASP A 27 -11.07 11.47 1.90
C ASP A 27 -9.56 11.42 2.19
N ALA A 28 -9.07 12.43 2.91
CA ALA A 28 -7.66 12.56 3.22
C ALA A 28 -7.11 11.32 3.96
N ASN A 29 -7.92 10.63 4.77
CA ASN A 29 -7.49 9.45 5.51
C ASN A 29 -7.20 8.23 4.63
N THR A 30 -7.71 8.21 3.39
CA THR A 30 -7.40 7.16 2.40
C THR A 30 -6.05 7.37 1.72
N ILE A 31 -5.45 8.56 1.85
CA ILE A 31 -4.18 8.92 1.23
C ILE A 31 -3.06 8.75 2.26
N ILE A 32 -2.08 7.88 2.00
CA ILE A 32 -0.93 7.71 2.90
C ILE A 32 -0.02 8.94 2.88
N GLY A 33 0.14 9.60 1.73
CA GLY A 33 0.99 10.78 1.57
C GLY A 33 2.47 10.45 1.37
N VAL A 34 2.80 9.55 0.45
CA VAL A 34 4.21 9.24 0.11
C VAL A 34 4.67 10.09 -1.07
N ARG A 35 5.83 10.74 -0.95
CA ARG A 35 6.39 11.53 -2.05
C ARG A 35 6.81 10.62 -3.21
N ILE A 36 6.53 11.09 -4.44
CA ILE A 36 6.85 10.34 -5.67
C ILE A 36 8.32 9.89 -5.77
N PRO A 37 9.34 10.69 -5.42
CA PRO A 37 10.74 10.24 -5.49
C PRO A 37 11.03 9.06 -4.56
N LEU A 38 10.49 9.06 -3.34
CA LEU A 38 10.65 7.98 -2.37
C LEU A 38 9.91 6.72 -2.85
N LEU A 39 8.70 6.88 -3.37
CA LEU A 39 7.93 5.80 -3.96
C LEU A 39 8.65 5.13 -5.14
N ARG A 40 9.28 5.93 -6.02
CA ARG A 40 10.10 5.41 -7.13
C ARG A 40 11.34 4.68 -6.63
N LYS A 41 11.98 5.16 -5.56
CA LYS A 41 13.14 4.49 -4.94
C LYS A 41 12.72 3.12 -4.39
N LEU A 42 11.65 3.08 -3.62
CA LEU A 42 11.06 1.86 -3.07
C LEU A 42 10.71 0.86 -4.18
N ALA A 43 10.04 1.33 -5.24
CA ALA A 43 9.68 0.48 -6.38
C ALA A 43 10.91 -0.11 -7.08
N LYS A 44 12.00 0.66 -7.21
CA LYS A 44 13.27 0.16 -7.77
C LYS A 44 13.93 -0.87 -6.87
N GLU A 45 13.91 -0.68 -5.55
CA GLU A 45 14.44 -1.65 -4.58
C GLU A 45 13.65 -2.96 -4.65
N ILE A 46 12.32 -2.88 -4.68
CA ILE A 46 11.42 -4.04 -4.83
C ILE A 46 11.63 -4.73 -6.18
N ALA A 47 11.91 -3.99 -7.25
CA ALA A 47 12.17 -4.56 -8.57
C ALA A 47 13.55 -5.22 -8.70
N LYS A 48 14.54 -4.75 -7.92
CA LYS A 48 15.87 -5.39 -7.80
C LYS A 48 15.79 -6.65 -6.94
N GLU A 49 15.01 -6.62 -5.88
CA GLU A 49 14.67 -7.83 -5.13
C GLU A 49 13.78 -8.74 -5.98
N ASN A 50 13.86 -10.05 -5.71
CA ASN A 50 13.15 -11.05 -6.51
C ASN A 50 11.63 -10.79 -6.42
N HIS A 51 11.04 -10.20 -7.45
CA HIS A 51 9.65 -9.72 -7.50
C HIS A 51 8.62 -10.80 -7.10
N TYR A 52 8.99 -12.08 -7.25
CA TYR A 52 8.20 -13.22 -6.80
C TYR A 52 7.89 -13.19 -5.29
N ASN A 53 8.83 -12.69 -4.47
CA ASN A 53 8.66 -12.57 -3.02
C ASN A 53 7.63 -11.49 -2.63
N PHE A 54 7.43 -10.49 -3.49
CA PHE A 54 6.43 -9.43 -3.30
C PHE A 54 5.00 -9.97 -3.50
N TYR A 55 4.76 -10.71 -4.59
CA TYR A 55 3.41 -11.21 -4.92
C TYR A 55 2.88 -12.27 -3.94
N LYS A 56 3.76 -12.98 -3.23
CA LYS A 56 3.39 -14.02 -2.25
C LYS A 56 2.59 -13.48 -1.04
N GLN A 57 2.56 -12.16 -0.83
CA GLN A 57 1.94 -11.52 0.34
C GLN A 57 0.39 -11.46 0.28
N ARG A 58 -0.23 -11.92 -0.82
CA ARG A 58 -1.69 -11.84 -1.03
C ARG A 58 -2.46 -13.15 -0.74
N LYS A 59 -1.98 -14.01 0.17
CA LYS A 59 -2.68 -15.27 0.52
C LYS A 59 -3.38 -15.33 1.88
N ALA A 60 -3.28 -14.32 2.75
CA ALA A 60 -3.85 -14.43 4.10
C ALA A 60 -5.23 -13.76 4.31
N PHE A 61 -5.57 -12.74 3.54
CA PHE A 61 -6.79 -11.94 3.82
C PHE A 61 -8.05 -12.45 3.13
N ILE A 62 -7.95 -13.03 1.92
CA ILE A 62 -9.11 -13.50 1.16
C ILE A 62 -9.49 -14.95 1.52
N LEU A 63 -8.54 -15.81 1.87
CA LEU A 63 -8.82 -17.23 2.15
C LEU A 63 -9.51 -17.49 3.51
N LYS A 64 -9.54 -16.51 4.44
CA LYS A 64 -10.34 -16.63 5.68
C LYS A 64 -11.82 -16.30 5.50
N SER A 65 -12.22 -15.60 4.42
CA SER A 65 -13.64 -15.25 4.20
C SER A 65 -14.41 -16.28 3.37
N TYR A 66 -13.72 -17.09 2.56
CA TYR A 66 -14.36 -18.09 1.69
C TYR A 66 -14.51 -19.48 2.33
N CYS A 67 -13.86 -19.76 3.47
CA CYS A 67 -13.97 -21.05 4.17
C CYS A 67 -15.13 -21.08 5.20
N SER A 68 -15.66 -19.91 5.59
CA SER A 68 -16.72 -19.78 6.61
C SER A 68 -18.12 -19.58 6.03
N LYS A 69 -18.27 -19.53 4.70
CA LYS A 69 -19.58 -19.65 4.04
C LYS A 69 -19.65 -21.01 3.36
N GLY A 70 -20.07 -21.99 4.14
CA GLY A 70 -20.39 -23.33 3.68
C GLY A 70 -21.33 -23.26 2.48
N TRP A 71 -21.04 -24.09 1.49
CA TRP A 71 -22.01 -24.48 0.49
C TRP A 71 -23.20 -25.13 1.23
N SER A 72 -24.36 -24.52 1.09
CA SER A 72 -25.69 -25.12 1.25
C SER A 72 -26.55 -24.59 0.13
#